data_AF-A0A9D9TFJ3-F1
#
_entry.id   AF-A0A9D9TFJ3-F1
#
_cell.length_a   1.000
_cell.length_b   1.000
_cell.length_c   1.000
_cell.angle_alpha   90.00
_cell.angle_beta   90.00
_cell.angle_gamma   90.00
#
_symmetry.space_group_name_H-M   'P 1'
#
loop_
_entity.id
_entity.type
_entity.pdbx_description
1 polymer ?
#
loop_
_entity_poly.entity_id
_entity_poly.type
_entity_poly.pdbx_seq_one_letter_code
_entity_poly.pdbx_strand_id
1 'polypeptide(L)' 'MNKFAYHIVFIVVRLFALLPFFVLYFLSDILYVIVYKLIGYRKKVVRKNLKHSFPSFSQQQLLKIEKEFYHHFC' A
#
# COMPACT_ATOMS: atom_id res chain seq x y z
N MET A 1 17.97 -19.65 13.26
CA MET A 1 18.22 -19.17 11.87
C MET A 1 19.61 -19.60 11.43
N ASN A 2 19.77 -20.12 10.21
CA ASN A 2 21.09 -20.38 9.64
C ASN A 2 21.91 -19.07 9.65
N LYS A 3 23.17 -19.11 10.12
CA LYS A 3 24.04 -17.92 10.23
C LYS A 3 24.16 -17.16 8.91
N PHE A 4 24.18 -17.91 7.79
CA PHE A 4 24.17 -17.35 6.44
C PHE A 4 22.89 -16.55 6.14
N ALA A 5 21.72 -17.14 6.39
CA ALA A 5 20.44 -16.45 6.20
C ALA A 5 20.31 -15.21 7.11
N TYR A 6 20.84 -15.29 8.34
CA TYR A 6 20.89 -14.14 9.23
C TYR A 6 21.68 -12.97 8.63
N HIS A 7 22.89 -13.22 8.11
CA HIS A 7 23.70 -12.15 7.51
C HIS A 7 23.06 -11.54 6.27
N ILE A 8 22.41 -12.36 5.43
CA ILE A 8 21.66 -11.85 4.26
C ILE A 8 20.55 -10.90 4.72
N VAL A 9 19.69 -11.35 5.64
CA VAL A 9 18.58 -10.54 6.14
C VAL A 9 19.11 -9.26 6.79
N PHE A 10 20.18 -9.35 7.58
CA PHE A 10 20.79 -8.20 8.24
C PHE A 10 21.29 -7.15 7.24
N ILE A 11 21.99 -7.58 6.18
CA ILE A 11 22.49 -6.67 5.13
C ILE A 11 21.32 -6.02 4.40
N VAL A 12 20.31 -6.80 3.99
CA VAL A 12 19.13 -6.27 3.28
C VAL A 12 18.40 -5.22 4.13
N VAL A 13 18.09 -5.55 5.39
CA VAL A 13 17.41 -4.61 6.30
C VAL A 13 18.23 -3.35 6.50
N ARG A 14 19.56 -3.47 6.64
CA ARG A 14 20.45 -2.31 6.80
C ARG A 14 20.49 -1.42 5.56
N LEU A 15 20.49 -2.00 4.36
CA LEU A 15 20.40 -1.24 3.11
C LEU A 15 19.07 -0.49 3.01
N PHE A 16 17.95 -1.14 3.36
CA PHE A 16 16.64 -0.48 3.42
C PHE A 16 16.60 0.66 4.44
N ALA A 17 17.22 0.48 5.61
CA ALA A 17 17.27 1.50 6.65
C ALA A 17 18.11 2.73 6.27
N LEU A 18 19.05 2.59 5.32
CA LEU A 18 19.87 3.68 4.80
C LEU A 18 19.22 4.43 3.63
N LEU A 19 18.10 3.94 3.11
CA LEU A 19 17.42 4.61 2.00
C LEU A 19 16.89 5.99 2.44
N PRO A 20 17.13 7.04 1.64
CA PRO A 20 16.49 8.32 1.86
C PRO A 20 14.95 8.19 1.83
N PHE A 21 14.27 8.99 2.65
CA PHE A 21 12.80 8.98 2.72
C PHE A 21 12.12 9.12 1.35
N PHE A 22 12.66 9.95 0.45
CA PHE A 22 12.07 10.13 -0.88
C PHE A 22 12.05 8.83 -1.72
N VAL A 23 13.04 7.94 -1.54
CA VAL A 23 13.08 6.64 -2.24
C VAL A 23 12.02 5.70 -1.66
N LEU A 24 11.84 5.72 -0.34
CA LEU A 24 10.80 4.92 0.33
C LEU A 24 9.40 5.37 -0.11
N TYR A 25 9.16 6.67 -0.23
CA TYR A 25 7.90 7.21 -0.77
C TYR A 25 7.66 6.79 -2.23
N PHE A 26 8.71 6.86 -3.07
CA PHE A 26 8.60 6.38 -4.44
C PHE A 26 8.29 4.88 -4.53
N LEU A 27 8.85 4.07 -3.63
CA LEU A 27 8.52 2.64 -3.55
C LEU A 27 7.07 2.41 -3.14
N SER A 28 6.55 3.21 -2.20
CA SER A 28 5.13 3.23 -1.82
C SER A 28 4.21 3.55 -3.01
N ASP A 29 4.57 4.52 -3.86
CA ASP A 29 3.81 4.84 -5.08
C ASP A 29 3.77 3.66 -6.08
N ILE A 30 4.89 2.94 -6.24
CA ILE A 30 4.95 1.73 -7.07
C ILE A 30 4.05 0.64 -6.47
N LEU A 31 4.13 0.41 -5.15
CA LEU A 31 3.29 -0.56 -4.46
C LEU A 31 1.81 -0.22 -4.58
N TYR A 32 1.44 1.06 -4.49
CA TYR A 32 0.08 1.53 -4.74
C TYR A 32 -0.40 1.09 -6.13
N VAL A 33 0.39 1.32 -7.19
CA VAL A 33 0.02 0.90 -8.54
C VAL A 33 -0.17 -0.62 -8.63
N ILE A 34 0.73 -1.40 -8.02
CA ILE A 34 0.64 -2.87 -8.05
C ILE A 34 -0.61 -3.35 -7.28
N VAL A 35 -0.77 -2.93 -6.03
CA VAL A 35 -1.85 -3.39 -5.15
C VAL A 35 -3.20 -2.90 -5.63
N TYR A 36 -3.30 -1.61 -5.98
CA TYR A 36 -4.54 -1.01 -6.42
C TYR A 36 -4.86 -1.32 -7.88
N LYS A 37 -3.95 -1.08 -8.83
CA LYS A 37 -4.30 -1.21 -10.26
C LYS A 37 -4.12 -2.63 -10.79
N LEU A 38 -3.00 -3.30 -10.49
CA LEU A 38 -2.69 -4.60 -11.09
C LEU A 38 -3.40 -5.76 -10.38
N ILE A 39 -3.22 -5.88 -9.06
CA ILE A 39 -3.77 -6.99 -8.27
C ILE A 39 -5.24 -6.74 -7.92
N GLY A 40 -5.61 -5.47 -7.68
CA GLY A 40 -6.94 -5.12 -7.22
C GLY A 40 -7.25 -5.65 -5.82
N TYR A 41 -6.24 -5.66 -4.95
CA TYR A 41 -6.31 -6.30 -3.64
C TYR A 41 -7.48 -5.77 -2.78
N ARG A 42 -8.38 -6.67 -2.32
CA ARG A 42 -9.49 -6.39 -1.39
C ARG A 42 -10.45 -5.24 -1.75
N LYS A 43 -10.48 -4.79 -3.01
CA LYS A 43 -11.36 -3.68 -3.45
C LYS A 43 -12.82 -3.87 -3.07
N LYS A 44 -13.36 -5.10 -3.18
CA LYS A 44 -14.77 -5.39 -2.84
C LYS A 44 -15.09 -5.11 -1.37
N VAL A 45 -14.19 -5.48 -0.47
CA VAL A 45 -14.35 -5.25 0.98
C VAL A 45 -14.29 -3.76 1.29
N VAL A 46 -13.29 -3.07 0.75
CA VAL A 46 -13.13 -1.61 0.92
C VAL A 46 -14.36 -0.87 0.39
N ARG A 47 -14.85 -1.19 -0.81
CA ARG A 47 -16.07 -0.61 -1.39
C ARG A 47 -17.30 -0.84 -0.54
N LYS A 48 -17.47 -2.06 -0.02
CA LYS A 48 -18.58 -2.40 0.87
C LYS A 48 -18.51 -1.54 2.13
N ASN A 49 -17.35 -1.49 2.78
CA ASN A 49 -17.15 -0.68 3.99
C ASN A 49 -17.41 0.81 3.72
N LEU A 50 -16.86 1.37 2.64
CA LEU A 50 -17.09 2.77 2.26
C LEU A 50 -18.57 3.08 2.03
N LYS A 51 -19.33 2.19 1.37
CA LYS A 51 -20.79 2.36 1.20
C LYS A 51 -21.56 2.33 2.53
N HIS A 52 -21.16 1.48 3.47
CA HIS A 52 -21.79 1.42 4.79
C HIS A 52 -21.42 2.62 5.67
N SER A 53 -20.16 3.08 5.60
CA SER A 53 -19.68 4.23 6.38
C SER A 53 -20.19 5.57 5.83
N PHE A 54 -20.38 5.68 4.51
CA PHE A 54 -20.80 6.91 3.83
C PHE A 54 -22.00 6.66 2.91
N PRO A 55 -23.18 6.31 3.45
CA PRO A 55 -24.34 5.91 2.66
C PRO A 55 -24.93 7.05 1.80
N SER A 56 -24.73 8.31 2.19
CA SER A 56 -25.22 9.49 1.46
C SER A 56 -24.29 9.94 0.33
N PHE A 57 -23.10 9.34 0.17
CA PHE A 57 -22.12 9.78 -0.81
C PHE A 57 -22.38 9.16 -2.18
N SER A 58 -22.14 9.95 -3.22
CA SER A 58 -22.19 9.48 -4.61
C SER A 58 -21.08 8.46 -4.89
N GLN A 59 -21.26 7.62 -5.91
CA GLN A 59 -20.24 6.64 -6.30
C GLN A 59 -18.90 7.28 -6.66
N GLN A 60 -18.90 8.48 -7.24
CA GLN A 60 -17.68 9.21 -7.58
C GLN A 60 -16.90 9.65 -6.33
N GLN A 61 -17.60 10.13 -5.30
CA GLN A 61 -16.98 10.48 -4.02
C GLN A 61 -16.38 9.25 -3.34
N LEU A 62 -17.12 8.13 -3.32
CA LEU A 62 -16.61 6.87 -2.77
C LEU A 62 -15.37 6.36 -3.52
N LEU A 63 -15.33 6.50 -4.85
CA LEU A 63 -14.16 6.12 -5.65
C LEU A 63 -12.95 7.04 -5.39
N LYS A 64 -13.17 8.32 -5.11
CA LYS A 64 -12.09 9.24 -4.73
C LYS A 64 -11.47 8.81 -3.39
N ILE A 65 -12.31 8.54 -2.38
CA ILE A 65 -11.87 8.08 -1.06
C ILE A 65 -11.20 6.70 -1.16
N GLU A 66 -11.72 5.79 -1.99
CA GLU A 66 -11.07 4.50 -2.27
C GLU A 66 -9.63 4.69 -2.77
N LYS A 67 -9.42 5.54 -3.79
CA LYS A 67 -8.08 5.80 -4.34
C LYS A 67 -7.15 6.41 -3.31
N GLU A 68 -7.63 7.41 -2.56
CA GLU A 68 -6.85 8.05 -1.49
C GLU A 68 -6.49 7.05 -0.39
N PHE A 69 -7.42 6.18 0.01
CA PHE A 69 -7.15 5.11 0.97
C PHE A 69 -6.03 4.19 0.49
N TYR A 70 -6.08 3.71 -0.75
CA TYR A 70 -5.03 2.82 -1.27
C TYR A 70 -3.68 3.51 -1.44
N HIS A 71 -3.66 4.82 -1.74
CA HIS A 71 -2.41 5.59 -1.83
C HIS A 71 -1.76 5.78 -0.45
N HIS A 72 -2.55 5.91 0.62
CA HIS A 72 -2.01 5.98 1.99
C HIS A 72 -1.71 4.61 2.61
N PHE A 73 -2.36 3.55 2.11
CA PHE A 73 -2.18 2.20 2.61
C PHE A 73 -0.87 1.55 2.14
N CYS A 74 -0.36 1.98 0.99
CA CYS A 74 0.90 1.52 0.40
C CYS A 74 2.04 2.47 0.74
#